data_AF-B1XZX1-F1
#
_entry.id   AF-B1XZX1-F1
#
_cell.length_a   1.000
_cell.length_b   1.000
_cell.length_c   1.000
_cell.angle_alpha   90.00
_cell.angle_beta   90.00
_cell.angle_gamma   90.00
#
_symmetry.space_group_name_H-M   'P 1'
#
loop_
_entity.id
_entity.type
_entity.pdbx_description
1 polymer ?
#
loop_
_entity_poly.entity_id
_entity_poly.type
_entity_poly.pdbx_seq_one_letter_code
_entity_poly.pdbx_strand_id
1 'polypeptide(L)'
;MAHDPAAQRRRAVVGALSGVLDEASLMQALWLAQESLRGEQVSDIIRYIDAVASRNMIDAATCRRLYNELYKLMRESEDRLPLDPWPAMQATRAPAPAPAYAPAFAPAYAPRAMPAPPPAQWQPPPMAAPAPYYPAAQVPPGYPGAAMPPPGYAPPGYPAPVPMYAEVPAAPAVAAPVAPPAPAPIAIEPPVIFGAVMREVVREVFSYHREALEEVQRDALRSLGRSRATPALQQRFREALGRARQDDWQLQGSHGDLAELSRVMFVALTEAFGRVGADQILQRALTKAEELPEARQFSPKRLLAAM
;
A
#
# COMPACT_ATOMS: atom_id res chain seq x y z
N MET A 1 -33.90 14.98 -10.84
CA MET A 1 -33.00 16.10 -10.48
C MET A 1 -31.68 15.49 -10.05
N ALA A 2 -30.54 16.09 -10.44
CA ALA A 2 -29.24 15.56 -10.06
C ALA A 2 -29.04 15.71 -8.54
N HIS A 3 -28.75 14.61 -7.86
CA HIS A 3 -28.45 14.58 -6.42
C HIS A 3 -27.07 15.22 -6.23
N ASP A 4 -26.96 16.30 -5.42
CA ASP A 4 -25.65 16.82 -5.04
C ASP A 4 -25.20 16.07 -3.77
N PRO A 5 -24.27 15.10 -3.89
CA PRO A 5 -23.82 14.34 -2.74
C PRO A 5 -23.15 15.22 -1.69
N ALA A 6 -22.60 16.38 -2.07
CA ALA A 6 -22.06 17.34 -1.11
C ALA A 6 -23.15 18.03 -0.30
N ALA A 7 -24.27 18.41 -0.94
CA ALA A 7 -25.44 18.96 -0.24
C ALA A 7 -26.03 17.96 0.74
N GLN A 8 -26.21 16.70 0.33
CA GLN A 8 -26.73 15.65 1.22
C GLN A 8 -25.86 15.49 2.48
N ARG A 9 -24.52 15.48 2.34
CA ARG A 9 -23.60 15.39 3.47
C ARG A 9 -23.74 16.58 4.43
N ARG A 10 -23.78 17.82 3.91
CA ARG A 10 -23.96 19.01 4.75
C ARG A 10 -25.28 18.95 5.52
N ARG A 11 -26.37 18.56 4.85
CA ARG A 11 -27.70 18.43 5.46
C ARG A 11 -27.73 17.34 6.54
N ALA A 12 -27.09 16.19 6.30
CA ALA A 12 -26.95 15.13 7.29
C ALA A 12 -26.13 15.59 8.52
N VAL A 13 -25.05 16.35 8.30
CA VAL A 13 -24.25 16.93 9.40
C VAL A 13 -25.07 17.91 10.24
N VAL A 14 -25.88 18.77 9.62
CA VAL A 14 -26.80 19.66 10.37
C VAL A 14 -27.78 18.83 11.20
N GLY A 15 -28.38 17.80 10.60
CA GLY A 15 -29.33 16.91 11.28
C GLY A 15 -28.72 16.26 12.52
N ALA A 16 -27.50 15.73 12.41
CA ALA A 16 -26.83 15.02 13.51
C ALA A 16 -26.30 15.96 14.60
N LEU A 17 -25.74 17.12 14.24
CA LEU A 17 -24.97 17.94 15.17
C LEU A 17 -25.74 19.12 15.78
N SER A 18 -26.85 19.56 15.18
CA SER A 18 -27.61 20.74 15.64
C SER A 18 -28.17 20.61 17.07
N GLY A 19 -28.43 19.39 17.55
CA GLY A 19 -28.87 19.15 18.92
C GLY A 19 -27.75 19.07 19.96
N VAL A 20 -26.49 19.12 19.53
CA VAL A 20 -25.30 18.92 20.39
C VAL A 20 -24.38 20.13 20.40
N LEU A 21 -24.24 20.80 19.25
CA LEU A 21 -23.36 21.96 19.08
C LEU A 21 -24.13 23.27 19.10
N ASP A 22 -23.51 24.32 19.65
CA ASP A 22 -23.96 25.68 19.42
C ASP A 22 -23.75 26.11 17.96
N GLU A 23 -24.37 27.22 17.56
CA GLU A 23 -24.36 27.69 16.17
C GLU A 23 -22.95 27.98 15.62
N ALA A 24 -22.06 28.55 16.43
CA ALA A 24 -20.70 28.88 15.99
C ALA A 24 -19.88 27.60 15.78
N SER A 25 -19.99 26.65 16.71
CA SER A 25 -19.33 25.35 16.62
C SER A 25 -19.88 24.49 15.47
N LEU A 26 -21.20 24.54 15.24
CA LEU A 26 -21.84 23.87 14.11
C LEU A 26 -21.34 24.43 12.77
N MET A 27 -21.21 25.75 12.65
CA MET A 27 -20.68 26.39 11.44
C MET A 27 -19.25 25.93 11.14
N GLN A 28 -18.39 25.85 12.16
CA GLN A 28 -17.02 25.33 12.02
C GLN A 28 -17.01 23.86 11.61
N ALA A 29 -17.89 23.03 12.20
CA ALA A 29 -18.02 21.62 11.85
C ALA A 29 -18.46 21.44 10.38
N LEU A 30 -19.38 22.28 9.88
CA LEU A 30 -19.81 22.26 8.48
C LEU A 30 -18.68 22.62 7.51
N TRP A 31 -17.84 23.59 7.85
CA TRP A 31 -16.64 23.90 7.06
C TRP A 31 -15.66 22.72 7.04
N LEU A 32 -15.42 22.11 8.19
CA LEU A 32 -14.59 20.90 8.29
C LEU A 32 -15.17 19.77 7.43
N ALA A 33 -16.49 19.53 7.48
CA ALA A 33 -17.16 18.51 6.69
C ALA A 33 -16.95 18.72 5.18
N GLN A 34 -17.00 19.97 4.71
CA GLN A 34 -16.76 20.30 3.30
C GLN A 34 -15.33 19.97 2.86
N GLU A 35 -14.35 20.06 3.76
CA GLU A 35 -12.93 19.82 3.47
C GLU A 35 -12.53 18.33 3.60
N SER A 36 -13.04 17.66 4.65
CA SER A 36 -12.59 16.31 5.03
C SER A 36 -13.59 15.20 4.68
N LEU A 37 -14.90 15.47 4.66
CA LEU A 37 -15.92 14.44 4.45
C LEU A 37 -16.21 14.27 2.95
N ARG A 38 -15.34 13.50 2.28
CA ARG A 38 -15.38 13.32 0.82
C ARG A 38 -16.35 12.24 0.33
N GLY A 39 -16.74 11.31 1.20
CA GLY A 39 -17.63 10.20 0.84
C GLY A 39 -18.41 9.64 2.03
N GLU A 40 -19.05 8.50 1.81
CA GLU A 40 -19.87 7.79 2.80
C GLU A 40 -19.13 6.63 3.48
N GLN A 41 -17.80 6.60 3.37
CA GLN A 41 -17.02 5.56 4.02
C GLN A 41 -17.08 5.73 5.53
N VAL A 42 -17.27 4.63 6.25
CA VAL A 42 -17.35 4.61 7.72
C VAL A 42 -16.11 5.24 8.33
N SER A 43 -14.92 4.99 7.77
CA SER A 43 -13.66 5.57 8.23
C SER A 43 -13.61 7.09 8.12
N ASP A 44 -14.22 7.68 7.08
CA ASP A 44 -14.27 9.14 6.90
C ASP A 44 -15.22 9.78 7.94
N ILE A 45 -16.35 9.12 8.20
CA ILE A 45 -17.32 9.52 9.23
C ILE A 45 -16.67 9.44 10.62
N ILE A 46 -15.93 8.36 10.90
CA ILE A 46 -15.15 8.18 12.14
C ILE A 46 -14.20 9.36 12.35
N ARG A 47 -13.31 9.58 11.40
CA ARG A 47 -12.31 10.67 11.51
C ARG A 47 -12.95 12.05 11.63
N TYR A 48 -14.07 12.29 10.94
CA TYR A 48 -14.77 13.56 11.00
C TYR A 48 -15.36 13.84 12.39
N ILE A 49 -16.12 12.90 12.97
CA ILE A 49 -16.71 13.12 14.30
C ILE A 49 -15.62 13.15 15.37
N ASP A 50 -14.55 12.35 15.29
CA ASP A 50 -13.44 12.45 16.25
C ASP A 50 -12.79 13.86 16.22
N ALA A 51 -12.65 14.44 15.02
CA ALA A 51 -12.14 15.80 14.87
C ALA A 51 -13.13 16.86 15.42
N VAL A 52 -14.44 16.67 15.27
CA VAL A 52 -15.45 17.55 15.86
C VAL A 52 -15.50 17.39 17.38
N ALA A 53 -15.46 16.16 17.88
CA ALA A 53 -15.55 15.82 19.29
C ALA A 53 -14.35 16.36 20.08
N SER A 54 -13.14 16.18 19.55
CA SER A 54 -11.91 16.70 20.17
C SER A 54 -11.90 18.23 20.27
N ARG A 55 -12.46 18.95 19.29
CA ARG A 55 -12.57 20.42 19.31
C ARG A 55 -13.63 20.94 20.27
N ASN A 56 -14.70 20.19 20.47
CA ASN A 56 -15.88 20.60 21.25
C ASN A 56 -16.01 19.88 22.60
N MET A 57 -15.01 19.11 23.00
CA MET A 57 -14.98 18.34 24.26
C MET A 57 -16.20 17.40 24.43
N ILE A 58 -16.64 16.78 23.34
CA ILE A 58 -17.78 15.85 23.34
C ILE A 58 -17.36 14.52 23.99
N ASP A 59 -18.18 13.99 24.89
CA ASP A 59 -17.90 12.73 25.56
C ASP A 59 -18.03 11.51 24.63
N ALA A 60 -17.38 10.39 24.99
CA ALA A 60 -17.33 9.19 24.17
C ALA A 60 -18.70 8.51 23.97
N ALA A 61 -19.67 8.67 24.89
CA ALA A 61 -21.01 8.12 24.70
C ALA A 61 -21.77 8.94 23.65
N THR A 62 -21.69 10.26 23.70
CA THR A 62 -22.27 11.16 22.71
C THR A 62 -21.62 10.96 21.33
N CYS A 63 -20.29 10.78 21.25
CA CYS A 63 -19.60 10.46 19.99
C CYS A 63 -20.16 9.20 19.32
N ARG A 64 -20.34 8.11 20.10
CA ARG A 64 -20.94 6.85 19.62
C ARG A 64 -22.36 7.02 19.09
N ARG A 65 -23.17 7.89 19.70
CA ARG A 65 -24.50 8.23 19.20
C ARG A 65 -24.41 8.98 17.87
N LEU A 66 -23.56 10.02 17.82
CA LEU A 66 -23.36 10.86 16.63
C LEU A 66 -22.87 10.06 15.42
N TYR A 67 -22.02 9.04 15.63
CA TYR A 67 -21.62 8.13 14.56
C TYR A 67 -22.80 7.45 13.87
N ASN A 68 -23.63 6.79 14.68
CA ASN A 68 -24.78 6.05 14.18
C ASN A 68 -25.81 6.98 13.53
N GLU A 69 -26.00 8.16 14.12
CA GLU A 69 -26.93 9.17 13.64
C GLU A 69 -26.50 9.76 12.31
N LEU A 70 -25.24 10.20 12.18
CA LEU A 70 -24.71 10.75 10.94
C LEU A 70 -24.70 9.68 9.83
N TYR A 71 -24.28 8.45 10.13
CA TYR A 71 -24.30 7.35 9.17
C TYR A 71 -25.72 7.04 8.67
N LYS A 72 -26.71 7.07 9.56
CA LYS A 72 -28.13 6.88 9.21
C LYS A 72 -28.64 8.03 8.34
N LEU A 73 -28.41 9.28 8.74
CA LEU A 73 -28.89 10.47 8.02
C LEU A 73 -28.28 10.59 6.62
N MET A 74 -27.02 10.18 6.44
CA MET A 74 -26.39 10.15 5.12
C MET A 74 -27.06 9.18 4.13
N ARG A 75 -27.87 8.22 4.61
CA ARG A 75 -28.63 7.27 3.77
C ARG A 75 -30.11 7.60 3.68
N GLU A 76 -30.56 8.64 4.37
CA GLU A 76 -31.96 9.05 4.35
C GLU A 76 -32.27 9.91 3.12
N SER A 77 -33.53 9.94 2.71
CA SER A 77 -33.95 10.74 1.55
C SER A 77 -33.79 12.23 1.84
N GLU A 78 -33.43 12.99 0.80
CA GLU A 78 -33.25 14.45 0.89
C GLU A 78 -34.48 15.18 1.46
N ASP A 79 -35.69 14.68 1.25
CA ASP A 79 -36.92 15.29 1.76
C ASP A 79 -37.04 15.26 3.30
N ARG A 80 -36.30 14.38 3.97
CA ARG A 80 -36.30 14.24 5.43
C ARG A 80 -35.17 14.99 6.12
N LEU A 81 -34.19 15.48 5.35
CA LEU A 81 -33.05 16.19 5.90
C LEU A 81 -33.35 17.69 6.05
N PRO A 82 -32.73 18.38 7.02
CA PRO A 82 -32.82 19.84 7.16
C PRO A 82 -32.41 20.58 5.87
N LEU A 83 -32.78 21.84 5.73
CA LEU A 83 -32.37 22.67 4.58
C LEU A 83 -30.83 22.74 4.46
N ASP A 84 -30.29 22.80 3.23
CA ASP A 84 -28.84 22.91 3.01
C ASP A 84 -28.31 24.23 3.61
N PRO A 85 -27.35 24.19 4.55
CA PRO A 85 -26.77 25.39 5.14
C PRO A 85 -25.81 26.12 4.19
N TRP A 86 -25.49 25.55 3.01
CA TRP A 86 -24.48 26.11 2.10
C TRP A 86 -24.66 27.58 1.74
N PRO A 87 -25.87 28.09 1.42
CA PRO A 87 -26.04 29.52 1.13
C PRO A 87 -25.70 30.40 2.34
N ALA A 88 -26.05 29.96 3.55
CA ALA A 88 -25.72 30.67 4.79
C ALA A 88 -24.22 30.62 5.08
N MET A 89 -23.57 29.47 4.88
CA MET A 89 -22.11 29.33 5.01
C MET A 89 -21.39 30.30 4.08
N GLN A 90 -21.81 30.40 2.81
CA GLN A 90 -21.19 31.33 1.85
C GLN A 90 -21.37 32.79 2.24
N ALA A 91 -22.52 33.18 2.80
CA ALA A 91 -22.76 34.55 3.26
C ALA A 91 -21.80 34.96 4.40
N THR A 92 -21.45 34.01 5.28
CA THR A 92 -20.51 34.22 6.40
C THR A 92 -19.05 34.22 5.95
N ARG A 93 -18.75 33.69 4.75
CA ARG A 93 -17.40 33.71 4.20
C ARG A 93 -17.03 35.14 3.85
N ALA A 94 -16.26 35.79 4.72
CA ALA A 94 -15.71 37.12 4.45
C ALA A 94 -15.10 37.13 3.03
N PRO A 95 -15.40 38.14 2.20
CA PRO A 95 -14.79 38.23 0.88
C PRO A 95 -13.28 38.24 1.09
N ALA A 96 -12.59 37.33 0.39
CA ALA A 96 -11.14 37.33 0.37
C ALA A 96 -10.69 38.77 0.08
N PRO A 97 -9.73 39.34 0.84
CA PRO A 97 -9.26 40.68 0.56
C PRO A 97 -8.85 40.70 -0.91
N ALA A 98 -9.49 41.59 -1.69
CA ALA A 98 -9.08 41.82 -3.07
C ALA A 98 -7.56 42.02 -3.04
N PRO A 99 -6.80 41.40 -3.95
CA PRO A 99 -5.36 41.59 -3.98
C PRO A 99 -5.14 43.09 -3.99
N ALA A 100 -4.62 43.62 -2.88
CA ALA A 100 -4.29 45.01 -2.79
C ALA A 100 -3.31 45.21 -3.95
N TYR A 101 -3.72 46.00 -4.94
CA TYR A 101 -2.81 46.52 -5.93
C TYR A 101 -1.73 47.23 -5.13
N ALA A 102 -0.64 46.51 -4.86
CA ALA A 102 0.54 47.10 -4.27
C ALA A 102 0.93 48.21 -5.25
N PRO A 103 1.07 49.47 -4.81
CA PRO A 103 1.63 50.49 -5.67
C PRO A 103 2.98 49.94 -6.14
N ALA A 104 3.15 49.87 -7.46
CA ALA A 104 4.37 49.40 -8.08
C ALA A 104 5.52 50.28 -7.59
N PHE A 105 6.24 49.80 -6.57
CA PHE A 105 7.58 50.29 -6.30
C PHE A 105 8.41 49.89 -7.51
N ALA A 106 8.67 50.87 -8.38
CA ALA A 106 9.59 50.71 -9.50
C ALA A 106 10.94 50.26 -8.93
N PRO A 107 11.43 49.05 -9.25
CA PRO A 107 12.80 48.71 -8.93
C PRO A 107 13.69 49.54 -9.85
N ALA A 108 14.47 50.45 -9.25
CA ALA A 108 15.62 51.06 -9.91
C ALA A 108 16.72 49.99 -10.09
N TYR A 109 16.48 49.03 -10.97
CA TYR A 109 17.49 48.11 -11.46
C TYR A 109 17.87 48.58 -12.87
N ALA A 110 19.06 49.17 -12.97
CA ALA A 110 19.72 49.36 -14.25
C ALA A 110 19.87 47.99 -14.94
N PRO A 111 19.43 47.82 -16.19
CA PRO A 111 19.54 46.55 -16.88
C PRO A 111 21.01 46.27 -17.18
N ARG A 112 21.57 45.28 -16.50
CA ARG A 112 22.83 44.67 -16.91
C ARG A 112 22.52 43.85 -18.17
N ALA A 113 23.11 44.24 -19.30
CA ALA A 113 22.96 43.54 -20.57
C ALA A 113 23.36 42.07 -20.41
N MET A 114 22.38 41.17 -20.48
CA MET A 114 22.66 39.74 -20.58
C MET A 114 23.07 39.41 -22.02
N PRO A 115 24.08 38.56 -22.22
CA PRO A 115 24.41 38.04 -23.53
C PRO A 115 23.24 37.23 -24.08
N ALA A 116 22.95 37.43 -25.37
CA ALA A 116 21.88 36.75 -26.08
C ALA A 116 22.01 35.22 -25.97
N PRO A 117 20.92 34.49 -25.69
CA PRO A 117 20.95 33.02 -25.76
C PRO A 117 21.22 32.58 -27.21
N PRO A 118 22.07 31.56 -27.43
CA PRO A 118 22.30 31.01 -28.75
C PRO A 118 20.99 30.47 -29.34
N PRO A 119 20.83 30.50 -30.68
CA PRO A 119 19.61 30.03 -31.33
C PRO A 119 19.34 28.57 -30.96
N ALA A 120 18.10 28.33 -30.50
CA ALA A 120 17.59 27.00 -30.18
C ALA A 120 17.72 26.09 -31.41
N GLN A 121 18.67 25.17 -31.34
CA GLN A 121 18.82 24.12 -32.33
C GLN A 121 17.61 23.20 -32.17
N TRP A 122 16.72 23.24 -33.15
CA TRP A 122 15.55 22.37 -33.24
C TRP A 122 16.04 20.92 -33.26
N GLN A 123 15.91 20.21 -32.13
CA GLN A 123 16.14 18.77 -32.09
C GLN A 123 14.89 18.07 -32.62
N PRO A 124 15.00 17.27 -33.70
CA PRO A 124 13.89 16.45 -34.14
C PRO A 124 13.53 15.43 -33.05
N PRO A 125 12.24 15.06 -32.93
CA PRO A 125 11.81 14.07 -31.96
C PRO A 125 12.56 12.74 -32.17
N PRO A 126 12.97 12.03 -31.10
CA PRO A 126 13.60 10.74 -31.24
C PRO A 126 12.63 9.79 -31.95
N MET A 127 13.05 9.26 -33.09
CA MET A 127 12.35 8.16 -33.76
C MET A 127 12.17 7.03 -32.74
N ALA A 128 10.93 6.63 -32.52
CA ALA A 128 10.59 5.48 -31.68
C ALA A 128 11.36 4.25 -32.17
N ALA A 129 12.18 3.68 -31.30
CA ALA A 129 12.84 2.41 -31.56
C ALA A 129 11.75 1.34 -31.83
N PRO A 130 11.92 0.48 -32.84
CA PRO A 130 10.99 -0.62 -33.08
C PRO A 130 10.96 -1.53 -31.85
N ALA A 131 9.75 -1.87 -31.41
CA ALA A 131 9.53 -2.80 -30.33
C ALA A 131 10.27 -4.13 -30.61
N PRO A 132 10.98 -4.72 -29.64
CA PRO A 132 11.58 -6.03 -29.82
C PRO A 132 10.48 -7.05 -30.14
N TYR A 133 10.60 -7.66 -31.32
CA TYR A 133 9.78 -8.75 -31.78
C TYR A 133 10.04 -9.95 -30.85
N TYR A 134 9.15 -10.21 -29.91
CA TYR A 134 9.19 -11.44 -29.13
C TYR A 134 8.77 -12.59 -30.06
N PRO A 135 9.61 -13.61 -30.31
CA PRO A 135 9.16 -14.80 -31.00
C PRO A 135 8.07 -15.46 -30.15
N ALA A 136 6.94 -15.74 -30.79
CA ALA A 136 5.83 -16.48 -30.20
C ALA A 136 6.37 -17.75 -29.53
N ALA A 137 6.09 -17.89 -28.24
CA ALA A 137 6.34 -19.13 -27.51
C ALA A 137 5.66 -20.28 -28.27
N GLN A 138 6.48 -21.19 -28.79
CA GLN A 138 6.01 -22.45 -29.34
C GLN A 138 5.26 -23.18 -28.22
N VAL A 139 3.96 -23.32 -28.40
CA VAL A 139 3.13 -24.22 -27.59
C VAL A 139 3.54 -25.65 -27.95
N PRO A 140 4.12 -26.44 -27.03
CA PRO A 140 4.40 -27.83 -27.33
C PRO A 140 3.07 -28.59 -27.49
N PRO A 141 2.89 -29.36 -28.57
CA PRO A 141 1.70 -30.19 -28.75
C PRO A 141 1.76 -31.44 -27.87
N GLY A 142 0.70 -31.64 -27.08
CA GLY A 142 0.11 -32.96 -26.78
C GLY A 142 0.97 -34.00 -26.06
N TYR A 143 0.73 -34.19 -24.76
CA TYR A 143 0.86 -35.50 -24.13
C TYR A 143 -0.55 -36.09 -23.93
N PRO A 144 -0.94 -37.12 -24.68
CA PRO A 144 -2.11 -37.92 -24.34
C PRO A 144 -1.77 -38.92 -23.22
N GLY A 145 -2.58 -38.91 -22.17
CA GLY A 145 -2.91 -40.08 -21.36
C GLY A 145 -1.77 -40.79 -20.62
N ALA A 146 -1.52 -40.41 -19.37
CA ALA A 146 -0.96 -41.32 -18.37
C ALA A 146 -2.12 -41.83 -17.49
N ALA A 147 -2.50 -43.08 -17.74
CA ALA A 147 -3.46 -43.82 -16.93
C ALA A 147 -2.98 -43.94 -15.48
N MET A 148 -3.93 -43.77 -14.57
CA MET A 148 -3.83 -44.08 -13.14
C MET A 148 -3.35 -45.53 -12.95
N PRO A 149 -2.26 -45.81 -12.22
CA PRO A 149 -1.97 -47.17 -11.78
C PRO A 149 -2.85 -47.53 -10.57
N PRO A 150 -3.39 -48.76 -10.51
CA PRO A 150 -4.13 -49.23 -9.33
C PRO A 150 -3.18 -49.50 -8.14
N PRO A 151 -3.70 -49.50 -6.91
CA PRO A 151 -2.93 -49.80 -5.71
C PRO A 151 -2.76 -51.32 -5.55
N GLY A 152 -1.52 -51.80 -5.43
CA GLY A 152 -1.27 -53.15 -4.93
C GLY A 152 0.08 -53.75 -5.30
N TYR A 153 0.75 -54.27 -4.27
CA TYR A 153 1.93 -55.15 -4.25
C TYR A 153 3.33 -54.50 -4.31
N ALA A 154 3.96 -54.46 -3.14
CA ALA A 154 5.41 -54.37 -2.98
C ALA A 154 6.04 -55.78 -3.11
N PRO A 155 7.02 -56.00 -3.99
CA PRO A 155 7.87 -57.18 -3.95
C PRO A 155 9.11 -56.96 -3.05
N PRO A 156 9.63 -58.01 -2.37
CA PRO A 156 10.80 -57.90 -1.52
C PRO A 156 12.11 -58.10 -2.30
N GLY A 157 13.10 -57.27 -1.95
CA GLY A 157 14.52 -57.64 -1.88
C GLY A 157 15.24 -58.03 -3.18
N TYR A 158 15.93 -57.06 -3.79
CA TYR A 158 17.17 -57.32 -4.53
C TYR A 158 18.21 -56.23 -4.22
N PRO A 159 19.46 -56.59 -3.88
CA PRO A 159 20.55 -55.64 -3.75
C PRO A 159 21.04 -55.17 -5.13
N ALA A 160 21.22 -53.85 -5.28
CA ALA A 160 21.76 -53.24 -6.49
C ALA A 160 23.25 -53.57 -6.68
N PRO A 161 23.72 -53.82 -7.91
CA PRO A 161 25.14 -53.99 -8.21
C PRO A 161 25.88 -52.64 -8.16
N VAL A 162 26.99 -52.61 -7.42
CA VAL A 162 27.98 -51.54 -7.42
C VAL A 162 28.73 -51.54 -8.77
N PRO A 163 28.71 -50.43 -9.52
CA PRO A 163 29.54 -50.31 -10.70
C PRO A 163 30.96 -49.88 -10.31
N MET A 164 31.92 -50.77 -10.48
CA MET A 164 33.34 -50.42 -10.52
C MET A 164 33.67 -49.82 -11.88
N TYR A 165 33.86 -48.50 -11.94
CA TYR A 165 34.47 -47.84 -13.09
C TYR A 165 35.98 -47.72 -12.80
N ALA A 166 36.78 -48.26 -13.71
CA ALA A 166 38.22 -48.11 -13.70
C ALA A 166 38.60 -46.66 -14.06
N GLU A 167 39.42 -46.03 -13.23
CA GLU A 167 40.08 -44.75 -13.53
C GLU A 167 41.07 -44.94 -14.68
N VAL A 168 40.84 -44.23 -15.79
CA VAL A 168 41.78 -44.09 -16.90
C VAL A 168 42.65 -42.87 -16.61
N PRO A 169 43.99 -42.99 -16.52
CA PRO A 169 44.87 -41.84 -16.30
C PRO A 169 44.90 -40.95 -17.55
N ALA A 170 44.29 -39.77 -17.44
CA ALA A 170 44.30 -38.74 -18.47
C ALA A 170 45.66 -38.04 -18.52
N ALA A 171 46.19 -37.86 -19.73
CA ALA A 171 47.43 -37.15 -20.02
C ALA A 171 47.37 -35.67 -19.59
N PRO A 172 48.51 -35.05 -19.23
CA PRO A 172 48.55 -33.66 -18.79
C PRO A 172 48.25 -32.71 -19.95
N ALA A 173 47.05 -32.13 -19.95
CA ALA A 173 46.68 -31.04 -20.82
C ALA A 173 47.36 -29.75 -20.34
N VAL A 174 48.10 -29.11 -21.24
CA VAL A 174 48.74 -27.81 -21.02
C VAL A 174 47.66 -26.78 -20.70
N ALA A 175 47.69 -26.23 -19.47
CA ALA A 175 46.70 -25.33 -18.94
C ALA A 175 46.68 -24.01 -19.74
N ALA A 176 45.60 -23.79 -20.49
CA ALA A 176 45.27 -22.47 -21.00
C ALA A 176 45.01 -21.53 -19.80
N PRO A 177 45.42 -20.25 -19.86
CA PRO A 177 45.20 -19.29 -18.79
C PRO A 177 43.69 -19.18 -18.51
N VAL A 178 43.30 -19.64 -17.32
CA VAL A 178 41.93 -19.58 -16.82
C VAL A 178 41.56 -18.11 -16.70
N ALA A 179 40.67 -17.64 -17.59
CA ALA A 179 40.07 -16.32 -17.46
C ALA A 179 39.47 -16.19 -16.05
N PRO A 180 39.69 -15.07 -15.34
CA PRO A 180 39.15 -14.88 -14.00
C PRO A 180 37.65 -15.16 -14.03
N PRO A 181 37.13 -16.02 -13.14
CA PRO A 181 35.72 -16.35 -13.12
C PRO A 181 34.93 -15.04 -13.02
N ALA A 182 34.01 -14.82 -13.96
CA ALA A 182 33.09 -13.71 -13.89
C ALA A 182 32.43 -13.75 -12.50
N PRO A 183 32.35 -12.60 -11.78
CA PRO A 183 31.74 -12.58 -10.47
C PRO A 183 30.34 -13.19 -10.58
N ALA A 184 30.11 -14.27 -9.82
CA ALA A 184 28.81 -14.92 -9.78
C ALA A 184 27.78 -13.83 -9.42
N PRO A 185 26.67 -13.71 -10.17
CA PRO A 185 25.63 -12.76 -9.82
C PRO A 185 25.22 -13.03 -8.38
N ILE A 186 25.44 -12.04 -7.51
CA ILE A 186 25.03 -12.11 -6.10
C ILE A 186 23.52 -12.34 -6.15
N ALA A 187 23.09 -13.52 -5.71
CA ALA A 187 21.68 -13.88 -5.69
C ALA A 187 20.97 -12.89 -4.77
N ILE A 188 20.27 -11.93 -5.39
CA ILE A 188 19.53 -10.88 -4.70
C ILE A 188 18.61 -11.54 -3.69
N GLU A 189 18.66 -11.12 -2.44
CA GLU A 189 17.90 -11.72 -1.35
C GLU A 189 16.50 -11.07 -1.27
N PRO A 190 15.41 -11.78 -1.64
CA PRO A 190 14.04 -11.38 -1.34
C PRO A 190 13.78 -10.96 0.14
N PRO A 191 14.49 -11.51 1.15
CA PRO A 191 14.41 -11.07 2.54
C PRO A 191 14.56 -9.56 2.78
N VAL A 192 15.45 -8.87 2.06
CA VAL A 192 15.71 -7.44 2.30
C VAL A 192 14.51 -6.59 1.90
N ILE A 193 13.96 -6.86 0.71
CA ILE A 193 12.78 -6.16 0.19
C ILE A 193 11.55 -6.47 1.03
N PHE A 194 11.33 -7.73 1.39
CA PHE A 194 10.25 -8.11 2.31
C PHE A 194 10.36 -7.36 3.64
N GLY A 195 11.56 -7.33 4.22
CA GLY A 195 11.80 -6.66 5.49
C GLY A 195 11.56 -5.14 5.42
N ALA A 196 11.90 -4.51 4.30
CA ALA A 196 11.59 -3.10 4.06
C ALA A 196 10.08 -2.85 4.01
N VAL A 197 9.32 -3.68 3.26
CA VAL A 197 7.86 -3.54 3.18
C VAL A 197 7.22 -3.70 4.56
N MET A 198 7.57 -4.74 5.32
CA MET A 198 7.00 -4.96 6.66
C MET A 198 7.30 -3.81 7.62
N ARG A 199 8.52 -3.27 7.58
CA ARG A 199 8.92 -2.11 8.40
C ARG A 199 8.06 -0.89 8.09
N GLU A 200 7.87 -0.58 6.81
CA GLU A 200 7.05 0.58 6.41
C GLU A 200 5.57 0.37 6.73
N VAL A 201 5.04 -0.85 6.57
CA VAL A 201 3.66 -1.17 7.00
C VAL A 201 3.50 -0.92 8.51
N VAL A 202 4.41 -1.44 9.33
CA VAL A 202 4.34 -1.25 10.79
C VAL A 202 4.51 0.21 11.17
N ARG A 203 5.44 0.93 10.54
CA ARG A 203 5.67 2.36 10.79
C ARG A 203 4.43 3.18 10.44
N GLU A 204 3.79 2.91 9.31
CA GLU A 204 2.57 3.56 8.86
C GLU A 204 1.42 3.34 9.85
N VAL A 205 1.14 2.07 10.18
CA VAL A 205 0.09 1.71 11.16
C VAL A 205 0.37 2.37 12.51
N PHE A 206 1.61 2.34 13.00
CA PHE A 206 1.96 2.94 14.27
C PHE A 206 1.81 4.47 14.28
N SER A 207 2.12 5.13 13.17
CA SER A 207 2.10 6.60 13.07
C SER A 207 0.68 7.16 12.98
N TYR A 208 -0.22 6.46 12.27
CA TYR A 208 -1.57 6.96 12.00
C TYR A 208 -2.68 6.23 12.77
N HIS A 209 -2.43 5.02 13.25
CA HIS A 209 -3.42 4.11 13.85
C HIS A 209 -2.81 3.30 15.00
N ARG A 210 -2.24 4.01 15.99
CA ARG A 210 -1.44 3.40 17.06
C ARG A 210 -2.20 2.32 17.82
N GLU A 211 -3.48 2.55 18.09
CA GLU A 211 -4.40 1.64 18.77
C GLU A 211 -4.70 0.38 17.96
N ALA A 212 -4.70 0.46 16.62
CA ALA A 212 -4.98 -0.68 15.76
C ALA A 212 -3.78 -1.62 15.59
N LEU A 213 -2.56 -1.20 15.96
CA LEU A 213 -1.36 -2.04 15.79
C LEU A 213 -1.48 -3.36 16.56
N GLU A 214 -2.01 -3.34 17.79
CA GLU A 214 -2.19 -4.54 18.60
C GLU A 214 -3.24 -5.50 18.01
N GLU A 215 -4.28 -4.94 17.37
CA GLU A 215 -5.31 -5.70 16.67
C GLU A 215 -4.75 -6.35 15.40
N VAL A 216 -4.05 -5.58 14.56
CA VAL A 216 -3.35 -6.10 13.37
C VAL A 216 -2.38 -7.21 13.74
N GLN A 217 -1.61 -7.06 14.83
CA GLN A 217 -0.71 -8.11 15.30
C GLN A 217 -1.47 -9.37 15.71
N ARG A 218 -2.57 -9.23 16.46
CA ARG A 218 -3.40 -10.35 16.90
C ARG A 218 -4.02 -11.09 15.71
N ASP A 219 -4.54 -10.37 14.73
CA ASP A 219 -5.14 -10.95 13.54
C ASP A 219 -4.12 -11.56 12.60
N ALA A 220 -2.92 -10.96 12.48
CA ALA A 220 -1.80 -11.56 11.74
C ALA A 220 -1.38 -12.88 12.38
N LEU A 221 -1.27 -12.97 13.71
CA LEU A 221 -0.97 -14.23 14.40
C LEU A 221 -2.06 -15.29 14.24
N ARG A 222 -3.33 -14.88 14.23
CA ARG A 222 -4.47 -15.77 13.96
C ARG A 222 -4.43 -16.31 12.53
N SER A 223 -4.14 -15.44 11.55
CA SER A 223 -4.04 -15.79 10.13
C SER A 223 -2.80 -16.65 9.83
N LEU A 224 -1.68 -16.40 10.52
CA LEU A 224 -0.42 -17.15 10.38
C LEU A 224 -0.59 -18.65 10.59
N GLY A 225 -1.47 -19.07 11.50
CA GLY A 225 -1.77 -20.49 11.74
C GLY A 225 -2.39 -21.23 10.55
N ARG A 226 -2.87 -20.51 9.53
CA ARG A 226 -3.40 -21.04 8.27
C ARG A 226 -2.45 -20.88 7.08
N SER A 227 -1.30 -20.22 7.29
CA SER A 227 -0.32 -19.95 6.24
C SER A 227 0.36 -21.23 5.76
N ARG A 228 0.73 -21.25 4.48
CA ARG A 228 1.54 -22.33 3.87
C ARG A 228 3.04 -22.12 4.05
N ALA A 229 3.46 -21.00 4.65
CA ALA A 229 4.87 -20.74 4.92
C ALA A 229 5.48 -21.83 5.82
N THR A 230 6.76 -22.12 5.64
CA THR A 230 7.44 -23.14 6.47
C THR A 230 7.34 -22.85 7.98
N PRO A 231 7.21 -23.88 8.86
CA PRO A 231 7.02 -23.67 10.31
C PRO A 231 8.15 -22.86 10.97
N ALA A 232 9.39 -23.05 10.53
CA ALA A 232 10.54 -22.29 11.02
C ALA A 232 10.41 -20.79 10.70
N LEU A 233 9.94 -20.46 9.49
CA LEU A 233 9.70 -19.07 9.10
C LEU A 233 8.51 -18.47 9.84
N GLN A 234 7.43 -19.24 10.05
CA GLN A 234 6.28 -18.78 10.85
C GLN A 234 6.71 -18.41 12.28
N GLN A 235 7.59 -19.21 12.89
CA GLN A 235 8.10 -18.91 14.23
C GLN A 235 8.92 -17.61 14.24
N ARG A 236 9.81 -17.41 13.27
CA ARG A 236 10.57 -16.16 13.14
C ARG A 236 9.67 -14.96 12.88
N PHE A 237 8.64 -15.11 12.06
CA PHE A 237 7.65 -14.06 11.81
C PHE A 237 6.90 -13.69 13.09
N ARG A 238 6.50 -14.68 13.91
CA ARG A 238 5.87 -14.45 15.23
C ARG A 238 6.78 -13.66 16.17
N GLU A 239 8.06 -14.01 16.23
CA GLU A 239 9.07 -13.31 17.04
C GLU A 239 9.33 -11.89 16.55
N ALA A 240 9.43 -11.69 15.24
CA ALA A 240 9.58 -10.38 14.62
C ALA A 240 8.33 -9.50 14.86
N LEU A 241 7.14 -10.06 14.74
CA LEU A 241 5.88 -9.36 14.98
C LEU A 241 5.72 -8.92 16.45
N GLY A 242 6.16 -9.76 17.41
CA GLY A 242 6.22 -9.37 18.83
C GLY A 242 7.19 -8.21 19.10
N ARG A 243 8.18 -8.02 18.21
CA ARG A 243 9.16 -6.93 18.24
C ARG A 243 8.99 -5.98 17.07
N ALA A 244 7.77 -5.83 16.53
CA ALA A 244 7.53 -5.16 15.25
C ALA A 244 8.15 -3.74 15.13
N ARG A 245 8.29 -3.03 16.26
CA ARG A 245 8.85 -1.67 16.34
C ARG A 245 10.39 -1.62 16.33
N GLN A 246 11.07 -2.75 16.48
CA GLN A 246 12.53 -2.81 16.51
C GLN A 246 13.15 -2.87 15.11
N ASP A 247 12.33 -2.74 14.06
CA ASP A 247 12.76 -2.64 12.66
C ASP A 247 13.59 -3.86 12.16
N ASP A 248 13.55 -4.98 12.88
CA ASP A 248 14.27 -6.22 12.58
C ASP A 248 13.37 -7.21 11.81
N TRP A 249 13.19 -6.92 10.52
CA TRP A 249 12.31 -7.70 9.63
C TRP A 249 13.06 -8.56 8.60
N GLN A 250 14.33 -8.88 8.85
CA GLN A 250 15.14 -9.70 7.94
C GLN A 250 14.83 -11.20 8.11
N LEU A 251 13.74 -11.64 7.50
CA LEU A 251 13.31 -13.03 7.53
C LEU A 251 13.87 -13.80 6.33
N GLN A 252 14.72 -14.78 6.60
CA GLN A 252 15.28 -15.67 5.58
C GLN A 252 14.24 -16.73 5.18
N GLY A 253 13.81 -16.71 3.91
CA GLY A 253 12.80 -17.62 3.36
C GLY A 253 12.74 -17.60 1.83
N SER A 254 12.06 -18.58 1.24
CA SER A 254 11.84 -18.60 -0.21
C SER A 254 10.90 -17.46 -0.63
N HIS A 255 10.93 -17.08 -1.92
CA HIS A 255 10.02 -16.05 -2.44
C HIS A 255 8.54 -16.40 -2.18
N GLY A 256 8.15 -17.67 -2.36
CA GLY A 256 6.79 -18.13 -2.08
C GLY A 256 6.43 -18.01 -0.60
N ASP A 257 7.33 -18.38 0.31
CA ASP A 257 7.08 -18.25 1.74
C ASP A 257 6.91 -16.77 2.17
N LEU A 258 7.74 -15.87 1.64
CA LEU A 258 7.66 -14.43 1.95
C LEU A 258 6.41 -13.78 1.35
N ALA A 259 5.96 -14.24 0.18
CA ALA A 259 4.67 -13.82 -0.40
C ALA A 259 3.50 -14.27 0.48
N GLU A 260 3.52 -15.52 0.98
CA GLU A 260 2.53 -16.02 1.93
C GLU A 260 2.49 -15.21 3.24
N LEU A 261 3.66 -14.81 3.78
CA LEU A 261 3.69 -13.92 4.95
C LEU A 261 3.17 -12.50 4.64
N SER A 262 3.44 -11.98 3.43
CA SER A 262 2.88 -10.71 2.98
C SER A 262 1.35 -10.78 2.90
N ARG A 263 0.80 -11.91 2.44
CA ARG A 263 -0.63 -12.20 2.45
C ARG A 263 -1.22 -12.26 3.85
N VAL A 264 -0.55 -12.91 4.79
CA VAL A 264 -0.96 -12.93 6.20
C VAL A 264 -1.11 -11.51 6.75
N MET A 265 -0.13 -10.64 6.48
CA MET A 265 -0.18 -9.23 6.89
C MET A 265 -1.33 -8.47 6.20
N PHE A 266 -1.50 -8.65 4.90
CA PHE A 266 -2.58 -7.99 4.15
C PHE A 266 -3.99 -8.38 4.64
N VAL A 267 -4.21 -9.66 4.96
CA VAL A 267 -5.47 -10.13 5.56
C VAL A 267 -5.70 -9.45 6.91
N ALA A 268 -4.68 -9.39 7.78
CA ALA A 268 -4.80 -8.71 9.07
C ALA A 268 -5.11 -7.20 8.92
N LEU A 269 -4.46 -6.53 7.96
CA LEU A 269 -4.78 -5.14 7.64
C LEU A 269 -6.21 -4.98 7.10
N THR A 270 -6.71 -5.94 6.32
CA THR A 270 -8.07 -5.90 5.77
C THR A 270 -9.12 -6.04 6.85
N GLU A 271 -8.89 -6.89 7.85
CA GLU A 271 -9.78 -7.01 9.01
C GLU A 271 -9.80 -5.72 9.85
N ALA A 272 -8.63 -5.11 10.09
CA ALA A 272 -8.51 -3.92 10.93
C ALA A 272 -8.98 -2.61 10.24
N PHE A 273 -8.68 -2.44 8.94
CA PHE A 273 -8.86 -1.18 8.22
C PHE A 273 -9.85 -1.26 7.05
N GLY A 274 -10.39 -2.45 6.78
CA GLY A 274 -11.08 -2.74 5.54
C GLY A 274 -10.12 -2.85 4.34
N ARG A 275 -10.64 -3.37 3.23
CA ARG A 275 -9.84 -3.63 2.02
C ARG A 275 -9.16 -2.38 1.47
N VAL A 276 -9.90 -1.27 1.38
CA VAL A 276 -9.38 -0.01 0.83
C VAL A 276 -8.25 0.55 1.69
N GLY A 277 -8.38 0.50 3.02
CA GLY A 277 -7.34 0.94 3.94
C GLY A 277 -6.09 0.07 3.85
N ALA A 278 -6.27 -1.25 3.80
CA ALA A 278 -5.17 -2.21 3.64
C ALA A 278 -4.39 -1.98 2.35
N ASP A 279 -5.09 -1.81 1.21
CA ASP A 279 -4.47 -1.52 -0.08
C ASP A 279 -3.67 -0.22 -0.04
N GLN A 280 -4.21 0.84 0.57
CA GLN A 280 -3.51 2.12 0.70
C GLN A 280 -2.24 2.02 1.55
N ILE A 281 -2.31 1.36 2.71
CA ILE A 281 -1.15 1.17 3.59
C ILE A 281 -0.07 0.37 2.86
N LEU A 282 -0.45 -0.73 2.23
CA LEU A 282 0.47 -1.60 1.51
C LEU A 282 1.10 -0.91 0.30
N GLN A 283 0.32 -0.13 -0.47
CA GLN A 283 0.83 0.61 -1.62
C GLN A 283 1.84 1.70 -1.21
N ARG A 284 1.60 2.39 -0.09
CA ARG A 284 2.57 3.36 0.45
C ARG A 284 3.86 2.67 0.91
N ALA A 285 3.75 1.54 1.63
CA ALA A 285 4.90 0.74 2.04
C ALA A 285 5.71 0.22 0.85
N LEU A 286 5.05 -0.27 -0.21
CA LEU A 286 5.71 -0.70 -1.44
C LEU A 286 6.42 0.44 -2.15
N THR A 287 5.78 1.61 -2.26
CA THR A 287 6.39 2.79 -2.89
C THR A 287 7.68 3.18 -2.17
N LYS A 288 7.69 3.09 -0.83
CA LYS A 288 8.89 3.33 -0.03
C LYS A 288 9.95 2.24 -0.20
N ALA A 289 9.56 0.97 -0.25
CA ALA A 289 10.48 -0.13 -0.53
C ALA A 289 11.09 -0.03 -1.95
N GLU A 290 10.37 0.54 -2.91
CA GLU A 290 10.87 0.79 -4.28
C GLU A 290 11.98 1.86 -4.33
N GLU A 291 12.12 2.71 -3.30
CA GLU A 291 13.21 3.69 -3.21
C GLU A 291 14.57 3.02 -2.90
N LEU A 292 14.58 1.75 -2.46
CA LEU A 292 15.80 1.02 -2.11
C LEU A 292 16.61 0.61 -3.35
N PRO A 293 17.95 0.61 -3.30
CA PRO A 293 18.79 0.19 -4.43
C PRO A 293 18.56 -1.28 -4.81
N GLU A 294 18.23 -2.14 -3.85
CA GLU A 294 17.89 -3.55 -4.06
C GLU A 294 16.61 -3.73 -4.90
N ALA A 295 15.68 -2.76 -4.84
CA ALA A 295 14.41 -2.83 -5.58
C ALA A 295 14.60 -2.74 -7.09
N ARG A 296 15.73 -2.19 -7.55
CA ARG A 296 16.13 -2.19 -8.98
C ARG A 296 16.32 -3.61 -9.51
N GLN A 297 16.67 -4.55 -8.64
CA GLN A 297 16.97 -5.93 -8.98
C GLN A 297 15.78 -6.85 -8.67
N PHE A 298 15.06 -6.57 -7.58
CA PHE A 298 13.85 -7.29 -7.21
C PHE A 298 12.72 -6.32 -6.85
N SER A 299 11.78 -6.12 -7.78
CA SER A 299 10.64 -5.24 -7.52
C SER A 299 9.77 -5.78 -6.37
N PRO A 300 9.46 -4.96 -5.34
CA PRO A 300 8.58 -5.33 -4.24
C PRO A 300 7.20 -5.83 -4.70
N LYS A 301 6.71 -5.34 -5.84
CA LYS A 301 5.44 -5.78 -6.45
C LYS A 301 5.44 -7.27 -6.81
N ARG A 302 6.60 -7.89 -7.02
CA ARG A 302 6.71 -9.35 -7.25
C ARG A 302 6.36 -10.17 -6.01
N LEU A 303 6.48 -9.62 -4.80
CA LEU A 303 5.98 -10.28 -3.59
C LEU A 303 4.45 -10.39 -3.64
N LEU A 304 3.76 -9.32 -4.06
CA LEU A 304 2.30 -9.29 -4.13
C LEU A 304 1.73 -10.08 -5.30
N ALA A 305 2.44 -10.12 -6.43
CA ALA A 305 1.99 -10.89 -7.60
C ALA A 305 1.91 -12.40 -7.33
N ALA A 306 2.57 -12.88 -6.28
CA ALA A 306 2.56 -14.27 -5.85
C ALA A 306 1.54 -14.57 -4.73
N MET A 307 0.75 -13.58 -4.29
CA MET A 307 -0.28 -13.73 -3.25
C MET A 307 -1.58 -14.35 -3.75
#